data_AF-A0A929ZHT3-F1
#
_entry.id   AF-A0A929ZHT3-F1
#
_cell.length_a   1.000
_cell.length_b   1.000
_cell.length_c   1.000
_cell.angle_alpha   90.00
_cell.angle_beta   90.00
_cell.angle_gamma   90.00
#
_symmetry.space_group_name_H-M   'P 1'
#
loop_
_entity.id
_entity.type
_entity.pdbx_description
1 polymer ?
#
loop_
_entity_poly.entity_id
_entity_poly.type
_entity_poly.pdbx_seq_one_letter_code
_entity_poly.pdbx_strand_id
1 'polypeptide(L)'
;ITEMDPTWGWAAGAMVSTPSELNTFFQAALDGRLLTQASIQEMKNGAVDASSYLGPGTVYGLGLIGRSLSCGGTAWGHGGSIHGYQTDNAVGPDGTAVTVAVTALPTAIADQNNLESSAKEKYQRNKDAVDATLCHK
;
A
#
# COMPACT_ATOMS: atom_id res chain seq x y z
N ILE A 1 -19.98 -4.20 -9.91
CA ILE A 1 -19.52 -3.64 -8.62
C ILE A 1 -19.56 -2.11 -8.72
N THR A 2 -20.77 -1.57 -8.80
CA THR A 2 -21.06 -0.13 -8.95
C THR A 2 -22.13 0.36 -7.97
N GLU A 3 -22.64 -0.52 -7.10
CA GLU A 3 -23.77 -0.23 -6.20
C GLU A 3 -23.36 -0.14 -4.73
N MET A 4 -22.09 -0.41 -4.39
CA MET A 4 -21.64 -0.29 -3.01
C MET A 4 -21.46 1.18 -2.65
N ASP A 5 -22.21 1.65 -1.66
CA ASP A 5 -21.95 2.91 -0.97
C ASP A 5 -20.73 2.75 -0.04
N PRO A 6 -19.61 3.48 -0.26
CA PRO A 6 -18.40 3.36 0.55
C PRO A 6 -18.47 4.12 1.89
N THR A 7 -19.58 4.79 2.22
CA THR A 7 -19.72 5.60 3.45
C THR A 7 -19.41 4.83 4.73
N TRP A 8 -19.62 3.50 4.76
CA TRP A 8 -19.25 2.65 5.90
C TRP A 8 -17.74 2.67 6.20
N GLY A 9 -16.89 2.91 5.19
CA GLY A 9 -15.45 3.08 5.36
C GLY A 9 -15.06 4.45 5.91
N TRP A 10 -15.89 5.48 5.72
CA TRP A 10 -15.66 6.87 6.13
C TRP A 10 -14.18 7.31 5.95
N ALA A 11 -13.59 7.95 6.95
CA ALA A 11 -12.19 8.37 6.96
C ALA A 11 -11.16 7.22 6.89
N ALA A 12 -11.56 5.97 7.15
CA ALA A 12 -10.66 4.82 7.10
C ALA A 12 -10.45 4.27 5.67
N GLY A 13 -11.35 4.55 4.73
CA GLY A 13 -11.24 3.95 3.39
C GLY A 13 -12.27 4.34 2.34
N ALA A 14 -13.06 5.40 2.54
CA ALA A 14 -14.08 5.81 1.56
C ALA A 14 -13.55 6.72 0.42
N MET A 15 -12.27 7.06 0.42
CA MET A 15 -11.69 7.92 -0.62
C MET A 15 -11.67 7.23 -1.99
N VAL A 16 -11.99 8.00 -3.04
CA VAL A 16 -11.87 7.61 -4.44
C VAL A 16 -10.79 8.47 -5.09
N SER A 17 -9.88 7.85 -5.83
CA SER A 17 -8.76 8.54 -6.50
C SER A 17 -8.22 7.70 -7.67
N THR A 18 -7.26 8.26 -8.40
CA THR A 18 -6.49 7.59 -9.46
C THR A 18 -5.07 7.25 -9.00
N PRO A 19 -4.38 6.27 -9.63
CA PRO A 19 -2.98 5.96 -9.30
C PRO A 19 -2.03 7.17 -9.37
N SER A 20 -2.21 8.07 -10.35
CA SER A 20 -1.40 9.28 -10.50
C SER A 20 -1.61 10.30 -9.38
N GLU A 21 -2.85 10.46 -8.91
CA GLU A 21 -3.18 11.36 -7.80
C GLU A 21 -2.63 10.82 -6.48
N LEU A 22 -2.75 9.49 -6.24
CA LEU A 22 -2.18 8.84 -5.06
C LEU A 22 -0.65 8.96 -5.04
N ASN A 23 0.02 8.77 -6.19
CA ASN A 23 1.46 9.02 -6.30
C ASN A 23 1.81 10.47 -5.91
N THR A 24 1.06 11.44 -6.45
CA THR A 24 1.28 12.87 -6.16
C THR A 24 1.10 13.17 -4.67
N PHE A 25 0.04 12.65 -4.05
CA PHE A 25 -0.24 12.83 -2.63
C PHE A 25 0.87 12.24 -1.76
N PHE A 26 1.25 10.99 -1.97
CA PHE A 26 2.25 10.32 -1.15
C PHE A 26 3.65 10.91 -1.34
N GLN A 27 4.01 11.36 -2.54
CA GLN A 27 5.26 12.12 -2.73
C GLN A 27 5.22 13.42 -1.93
N ALA A 28 4.17 14.23 -2.09
CA ALA A 28 4.06 15.51 -1.40
C ALA A 28 4.01 15.37 0.14
N ALA A 29 3.43 14.28 0.63
CA ALA A 29 3.40 13.95 2.06
C ALA A 29 4.79 13.57 2.59
N LEU A 30 5.61 12.87 1.80
CA LEU A 30 6.90 12.32 2.25
C LEU A 30 8.12 13.17 1.85
N ASP A 31 7.97 14.13 0.92
CA ASP A 31 9.04 15.02 0.47
C ASP A 31 9.05 16.40 1.16
N GLY A 32 8.07 16.66 2.02
CA GLY A 32 8.00 17.88 2.82
C GLY A 32 7.07 18.97 2.28
N ARG A 33 6.38 18.75 1.16
CA ARG A 33 5.44 19.73 0.58
C ARG A 33 4.13 19.85 1.37
N LEU A 34 3.65 18.78 1.99
CA LEU A 34 2.42 18.78 2.81
C LEU A 34 2.69 18.72 4.32
N LEU A 35 3.74 18.01 4.72
CA LEU A 35 4.07 17.78 6.12
C LEU A 35 5.49 18.24 6.42
N THR A 36 5.75 18.71 7.64
CA THR A 36 7.12 19.03 8.04
C THR A 36 7.97 17.76 8.14
N GLN A 37 9.28 17.87 7.97
CA GLN A 37 10.18 16.73 8.15
C GLN A 37 10.09 16.13 9.56
N ALA A 38 9.84 16.95 10.60
CA ALA A 38 9.60 16.45 11.94
C ALA A 38 8.35 15.55 12.02
N SER A 39 7.24 15.96 11.40
CA SER A 39 6.01 15.16 11.33
C SER A 39 6.22 13.86 10.53
N ILE A 40 6.95 13.91 9.41
CA ILE A 40 7.26 12.71 8.61
C ILE A 40 8.09 11.71 9.43
N GLN A 41 9.05 12.20 10.21
CA GLN A 41 9.84 11.35 11.11
C GLN A 41 8.97 10.75 12.22
N GLU A 42 8.06 11.52 12.80
CA GLU A 42 7.11 10.99 13.80
C GLU A 42 6.22 9.88 13.23
N MET A 43 5.73 10.04 12.00
CA MET A 43 4.94 9.01 11.32
C MET A 43 5.70 7.70 11.10
N LYS A 44 7.04 7.74 11.01
CA LYS A 44 7.90 6.57 10.73
C LYS A 44 8.56 5.97 11.99
N ASN A 45 9.04 6.80 12.91
CA ASN A 45 9.90 6.36 14.03
C ASN A 45 9.15 5.53 15.08
N GLY A 46 7.85 5.76 15.25
CA GLY A 46 7.00 4.95 16.13
C GLY A 46 6.53 3.63 15.51
N ALA A 47 7.05 3.25 14.35
CA ALA A 47 6.56 2.07 13.65
C ALA A 47 6.86 0.77 14.40
N VAL A 48 5.84 -0.06 14.55
CA VAL A 48 5.92 -1.36 15.22
C VAL A 48 6.03 -2.48 14.20
N ASP A 49 6.59 -3.62 14.60
CA ASP A 49 6.61 -4.81 13.75
C ASP A 49 5.17 -5.25 13.43
N ALA A 50 4.88 -5.34 12.13
CA ALA A 50 3.58 -5.74 11.61
C ALA A 50 3.70 -7.04 10.79
N SER A 51 4.81 -7.76 10.92
CA SER A 51 5.15 -8.88 10.04
C SER A 51 4.11 -10.00 10.07
N SER A 52 3.50 -10.25 11.22
CA SER A 52 2.44 -11.26 11.41
C SER A 52 1.16 -10.95 10.64
N TYR A 53 0.91 -9.69 10.29
CA TYR A 53 -0.32 -9.24 9.64
C TYR A 53 -0.11 -8.83 8.17
N LEU A 54 1.01 -8.18 7.86
CA LEU A 54 1.23 -7.52 6.57
C LEU A 54 2.31 -8.19 5.70
N GLY A 55 3.04 -9.15 6.26
CA GLY A 55 4.06 -9.96 5.59
C GLY A 55 5.45 -9.74 6.19
N PRO A 56 6.42 -10.63 5.92
CA PRO A 56 7.73 -10.56 6.57
C PRO A 56 8.44 -9.22 6.38
N GLY A 57 8.99 -8.67 7.46
CA GLY A 57 9.81 -7.45 7.43
C GLY A 57 9.01 -6.16 7.25
N THR A 58 7.70 -6.18 7.43
CA THR A 58 6.86 -4.98 7.38
C THR A 58 6.73 -4.33 8.74
N VAL A 59 6.78 -3.00 8.76
CA VAL A 59 6.49 -2.18 9.96
C VAL A 59 5.30 -1.27 9.70
N TYR A 60 4.58 -0.88 10.76
CA TYR A 60 3.43 0.01 10.67
C TYR A 60 3.58 1.21 11.61
N GLY A 61 3.65 2.41 11.03
CA GLY A 61 3.73 3.69 11.72
C GLY A 61 2.38 4.41 11.80
N LEU A 62 2.38 5.74 11.81
CA LEU A 62 1.13 6.52 11.86
C LEU A 62 0.50 6.58 10.45
N GLY A 63 -0.31 5.58 10.12
CA GLY A 63 -0.99 5.49 8.82
C GLY A 63 -0.05 5.17 7.65
N LEU A 64 1.16 4.67 7.93
CA LEU A 64 2.15 4.30 6.93
C LEU A 64 2.66 2.88 7.17
N ILE A 65 2.74 2.11 6.08
CA ILE A 65 3.37 0.79 6.04
C ILE A 65 4.77 0.97 5.46
N GLY A 66 5.78 0.55 6.21
CA GLY A 66 7.16 0.43 5.75
C GLY A 66 7.43 -0.99 5.25
N ARG A 67 7.97 -1.12 4.03
CA ARG A 67 8.36 -2.40 3.44
C ARG A 67 9.80 -2.34 2.94
N SER A 68 10.62 -3.32 3.33
CA SER A 68 11.98 -3.46 2.78
C SER A 68 11.91 -3.82 1.30
N LEU A 69 12.68 -3.10 0.48
CA LEU A 69 12.77 -3.35 -0.96
C LEU A 69 13.82 -4.41 -1.27
N SER A 70 13.61 -5.18 -2.35
CA SER A 70 14.57 -6.18 -2.83
C SER A 70 15.91 -5.57 -3.26
N CYS A 71 15.90 -4.34 -3.76
CA CYS A 71 17.09 -3.56 -4.12
C CYS A 71 17.70 -2.76 -2.96
N GLY A 72 17.16 -2.91 -1.75
CA GLY A 72 17.63 -2.22 -0.55
C GLY A 72 16.87 -0.93 -0.23
N GLY A 73 16.93 -0.55 1.04
CA GLY A 73 16.15 0.56 1.58
C GLY A 73 14.71 0.17 1.92
N THR A 74 13.93 1.16 2.36
CA THR A 74 12.54 0.97 2.80
C THR A 74 11.64 1.88 1.99
N ALA A 75 10.63 1.29 1.35
CA ALA A 75 9.55 2.05 0.74
C ALA A 75 8.43 2.29 1.74
N TRP A 76 7.84 3.48 1.70
CA TRP A 76 6.77 3.91 2.60
C TRP A 76 5.50 4.23 1.81
N GLY A 77 4.37 3.71 2.26
CA GLY A 77 3.08 3.97 1.64
C GLY A 77 1.96 3.32 2.42
N HIS A 78 0.92 2.86 1.73
CA HIS A 78 -0.17 2.11 2.35
C HIS A 78 -0.79 1.13 1.32
N GLY A 79 -1.77 0.35 1.76
CA GLY A 79 -2.62 -0.44 0.89
C GLY A 79 -4.11 -0.18 1.16
N GLY A 80 -4.98 -0.68 0.30
CA GLY A 80 -6.42 -0.58 0.45
C GLY A 80 -7.09 -1.82 -0.10
N SER A 81 -8.11 -2.33 0.59
CA SER A 81 -8.95 -3.42 0.11
C SER A 81 -10.39 -3.08 0.45
N ILE A 82 -11.18 -2.88 -0.60
CA ILE A 82 -12.61 -2.66 -0.52
C ILE A 82 -13.27 -3.48 -1.62
N HIS A 83 -14.56 -3.79 -1.50
CA HIS A 83 -15.23 -4.66 -2.46
C HIS A 83 -15.05 -4.17 -3.90
N GLY A 84 -14.48 -5.03 -4.73
CA GLY A 84 -14.17 -4.76 -6.14
C GLY A 84 -12.84 -4.06 -6.40
N TYR A 85 -12.08 -3.67 -5.38
CA TYR A 85 -10.81 -2.96 -5.59
C TYR A 85 -9.75 -3.34 -4.56
N GLN A 86 -8.51 -3.50 -5.03
CA GLN A 86 -7.33 -3.44 -4.18
C GLN A 86 -6.35 -2.42 -4.73
N THR A 87 -5.70 -1.71 -3.81
CA THR A 87 -4.64 -0.75 -4.12
C THR A 87 -3.43 -1.02 -3.24
N ASP A 88 -2.23 -0.93 -3.80
CA ASP A 88 -0.97 -0.92 -3.06
C ASP A 88 -0.13 0.25 -3.61
N ASN A 89 0.31 1.13 -2.72
CA ASN A 89 1.13 2.28 -3.09
C ASN A 89 2.39 2.36 -2.22
N ALA A 90 3.47 2.90 -2.77
CA ALA A 90 4.69 3.15 -2.02
C ALA A 90 5.55 4.23 -2.68
N VAL A 91 6.33 4.92 -1.84
CA VAL A 91 7.40 5.84 -2.24
C VAL A 91 8.73 5.24 -1.82
N GLY A 92 9.62 5.04 -2.79
CA GLY A 92 10.97 4.52 -2.57
C GLY A 92 11.90 5.56 -1.92
N PRO A 93 13.10 5.13 -1.48
CA PRO A 93 14.09 6.04 -0.87
C PRO A 93 14.55 7.18 -1.78
N ASP A 94 14.45 7.01 -3.10
CA ASP A 94 14.79 8.02 -4.12
C ASP A 94 13.65 9.00 -4.43
N GLY A 95 12.51 8.87 -3.73
CA GLY A 95 11.31 9.69 -3.95
C GLY A 95 10.42 9.22 -5.10
N THR A 96 10.76 8.14 -5.81
CA THR A 96 9.90 7.55 -6.83
C THR A 96 8.65 6.97 -6.19
N ALA A 97 7.48 7.30 -6.73
CA ALA A 97 6.19 6.76 -6.26
C ALA A 97 5.56 5.80 -7.28
N VAL A 98 5.04 4.69 -6.76
CA VAL A 98 4.33 3.67 -7.53
C VAL A 98 3.01 3.38 -6.85
N THR A 99 1.95 3.26 -7.65
CA THR A 99 0.64 2.80 -7.20
C THR A 99 0.14 1.73 -8.16
N VAL A 100 -0.23 0.57 -7.63
CA VAL A 100 -0.89 -0.51 -8.35
C VAL A 100 -2.34 -0.56 -7.87
N ALA A 101 -3.29 -0.54 -8.80
CA ALA A 101 -4.71 -0.71 -8.53
C ALA A 101 -5.29 -1.83 -9.40
N VAL A 102 -6.06 -2.72 -8.80
CA VAL A 102 -6.75 -3.82 -9.48
C VAL A 102 -8.25 -3.78 -9.16
N THR A 103 -9.07 -4.22 -10.13
CA THR A 103 -10.54 -4.17 -10.05
C THR A 103 -11.18 -5.47 -9.54
N ALA A 104 -10.43 -6.22 -8.73
CA ALA A 104 -10.91 -7.39 -8.04
C ALA A 104 -10.15 -7.57 -6.72
N LEU A 105 -10.85 -8.01 -5.68
CA LEU A 105 -10.16 -8.48 -4.48
C LEU A 105 -9.45 -9.81 -4.79
N PRO A 106 -8.26 -10.08 -4.24
CA PRO A 106 -7.55 -11.35 -4.41
C PRO A 106 -8.38 -12.58 -4.04
N THR A 107 -9.26 -12.45 -3.04
CA THR A 107 -10.19 -13.51 -2.64
C THR A 107 -11.25 -13.84 -3.70
N ALA A 108 -11.64 -12.86 -4.51
CA ALA A 108 -12.64 -13.04 -5.57
C ALA A 108 -12.09 -13.83 -6.77
N ILE A 109 -10.76 -13.82 -6.96
CA ILE A 109 -10.07 -14.57 -8.02
C ILE A 109 -9.28 -15.77 -7.47
N ALA A 110 -9.31 -16.00 -6.16
CA ALA A 110 -8.66 -17.12 -5.48
C ALA A 110 -9.25 -18.49 -5.88
N ASP A 111 -8.40 -19.53 -5.88
CA ASP A 111 -8.88 -20.91 -5.95
C ASP A 111 -9.68 -21.23 -4.68
N GLN A 112 -10.96 -21.55 -4.84
CA GLN A 112 -11.88 -21.77 -3.73
C GLN A 112 -11.57 -23.07 -2.96
N ASN A 113 -10.89 -24.04 -3.58
CA ASN A 113 -10.44 -25.25 -2.89
C ASN A 113 -9.22 -25.01 -1.99
N ASN A 114 -8.56 -23.86 -2.12
CA ASN A 114 -7.39 -23.45 -1.34
C ASN A 114 -7.39 -21.93 -1.14
N LEU A 115 -8.51 -21.41 -0.64
CA LEU A 115 -8.81 -19.98 -0.61
C LEU A 115 -7.72 -19.16 0.09
N GLU A 116 -7.30 -19.59 1.28
CA GLU A 116 -6.33 -18.85 2.10
C GLU A 116 -4.98 -18.69 1.38
N SER A 117 -4.37 -19.79 0.95
CA SER A 117 -3.08 -19.76 0.28
C SER A 117 -3.15 -19.04 -1.06
N SER A 118 -4.21 -19.30 -1.85
CA SER A 118 -4.38 -18.68 -3.17
C SER A 118 -4.64 -17.18 -3.08
N ALA A 119 -5.41 -16.72 -2.09
CA ALA A 119 -5.60 -15.30 -1.84
C ALA A 119 -4.28 -14.64 -1.41
N LYS A 120 -3.53 -15.25 -0.48
CA LYS A 120 -2.24 -14.74 -0.02
C LYS A 120 -1.23 -14.58 -1.15
N GLU A 121 -1.14 -15.57 -2.04
CA GLU A 121 -0.31 -15.51 -3.24
C GLU A 121 -0.69 -14.30 -4.12
N LYS A 122 -1.98 -14.08 -4.33
CA LYS A 122 -2.49 -12.97 -5.15
C LYS A 122 -2.28 -11.61 -4.50
N TYR A 123 -2.44 -11.49 -3.18
CA TYR A 123 -2.03 -10.30 -2.43
C TYR A 123 -0.53 -10.03 -2.61
N GLN A 124 0.30 -11.07 -2.59
CA GLN A 124 1.74 -10.95 -2.74
C GLN A 124 2.12 -10.44 -4.14
N ARG A 125 1.46 -10.91 -5.20
CA ARG A 125 1.71 -10.46 -6.59
C ARG A 125 1.57 -8.95 -6.77
N ASN A 126 0.60 -8.31 -6.11
CA ASN A 126 0.47 -6.85 -6.16
C ASN A 126 1.64 -6.14 -5.47
N LYS A 127 2.10 -6.67 -4.33
CA LYS A 127 3.26 -6.13 -3.60
C LYS A 127 4.55 -6.33 -4.40
N ASP A 128 4.73 -7.50 -5.02
CA ASP A 128 5.87 -7.81 -5.88
C ASP A 128 5.91 -6.88 -7.10
N ALA A 129 4.76 -6.53 -7.67
CA ALA A 129 4.68 -5.55 -8.76
C ALA A 129 5.15 -4.16 -8.31
N VAL A 130 4.79 -3.72 -7.10
CA VAL A 130 5.28 -2.45 -6.53
C VAL A 130 6.80 -2.50 -6.32
N ASP A 131 7.31 -3.56 -5.70
CA ASP A 131 8.75 -3.74 -5.47
C ASP A 131 9.55 -3.75 -6.78
N ALA A 132 9.12 -4.57 -7.75
CA ALA A 132 9.77 -4.66 -9.05
C ALA A 132 9.76 -3.32 -9.79
N THR A 133 8.66 -2.54 -9.72
CA THR A 133 8.59 -1.24 -10.39
C THR A 133 9.50 -0.20 -9.72
N LEU A 134 9.67 -0.27 -8.39
CA LEU A 134 10.59 0.62 -7.66
C LEU A 134 12.07 0.23 -7.87
N CYS A 135 12.36 -1.06 -8.04
CA CYS A 135 13.73 -1.60 -8.08
C CYS A 135 14.30 -1.92 -9.47
N HIS A 136 13.46 -2.16 -10.48
CA HIS A 136 13.88 -2.67 -11.80
C HIS A 136 13.37 -1.78 -12.94
N LYS A 137 13.74 -0.49 -12.89
CA LYS A 137 13.44 0.50 -13.93
C LYS A 137 14.08 0.14 -15.27
#